data_AF-A0A3L8DAI2-F1
#
_entry.id   AF-A0A3L8DAI2-F1
#
_cell.length_a   1.000
_cell.length_b   1.000
_cell.length_c   1.000
_cell.angle_alpha   90.00
_cell.angle_beta   90.00
_cell.angle_gamma   90.00
#
_symmetry.space_group_name_H-M   'P 1'
#
loop_
_entity.id
_entity.type
_entity.pdbx_description
1 polymer ?
#
loop_
_entity_poly.entity_id
_entity_poly.type
_entity_poly.pdbx_seq_one_letter_code
_entity_poly.pdbx_strand_id
1 'polypeptide(L)'
;MQIIREIAKKVAQIQNAGLGEFRIRDLNDEINKLLREKRHWEAQIKELGGPDYSRVGPRMLDHEGREVPGNRGYKYFGAAKELPGVRELFEQEPPPPPRKTRAELMKDIDADYYGYMDDDDGILVPLEQKAEQKAREKCINEWISREKEPGTDVETTAQKSIPSQQDIQEALLVRKKKELLERYGLE
;
A
#
# COMPACT_ATOMS: atom_id res chain seq x y z
N MET A 1 -16.51 8.54 -53.77
CA MET A 1 -17.14 9.62 -52.97
C MET A 1 -16.61 10.98 -53.39
N GLN A 2 -17.42 11.80 -54.08
CA GLN A 2 -17.04 13.15 -54.51
C GLN A 2 -16.68 14.05 -53.33
N ILE A 3 -17.48 13.97 -52.25
CA ILE A 3 -17.30 14.73 -51.00
C ILE A 3 -15.91 14.51 -50.37
N ILE A 4 -15.39 13.29 -50.38
CA ILE A 4 -14.07 12.99 -49.81
C ILE A 4 -12.95 13.71 -50.57
N ARG A 5 -13.04 13.80 -51.91
CA ARG A 5 -12.06 14.53 -52.73
C ARG A 5 -12.12 16.03 -52.48
N GLU A 6 -13.32 16.57 -52.26
CA GLU A 6 -13.49 17.99 -51.93
C GLU A 6 -12.95 18.33 -50.55
N ILE A 7 -13.19 17.48 -49.55
CA ILE A 7 -12.59 17.60 -48.21
C ILE A 7 -11.06 17.60 -48.32
N ALA A 8 -10.46 16.63 -49.02
CA ALA A 8 -9.01 16.53 -49.15
C ALA A 8 -8.39 17.81 -49.78
N LYS A 9 -9.04 18.39 -50.80
CA LYS A 9 -8.60 19.65 -51.41
C LYS A 9 -8.66 20.82 -50.44
N LYS A 10 -9.73 20.95 -49.64
CA LYS A 10 -9.87 22.04 -48.66
C LYS A 10 -8.93 21.87 -47.48
N VAL A 11 -8.70 20.64 -47.02
CA VAL A 11 -7.71 20.32 -45.98
C VAL A 11 -6.31 20.77 -46.43
N ALA A 12 -5.91 20.43 -47.65
CA ALA A 12 -4.63 20.88 -48.21
C ALA A 12 -4.53 22.41 -48.31
N GLN A 13 -5.64 23.12 -48.54
CA GLN A 13 -5.66 24.59 -48.54
C GLN A 13 -5.50 25.19 -47.14
N ILE A 14 -6.16 24.62 -46.12
CA ILE A 14 -6.10 25.10 -44.72
C ILE A 14 -4.73 24.90 -44.10
N GLN A 15 -3.95 23.91 -44.54
CA GLN A 15 -2.58 23.72 -44.05
C GLN A 15 -1.68 24.94 -44.31
N ASN A 16 -2.01 25.79 -45.28
CA ASN A 16 -1.28 27.02 -45.55
C ASN A 16 -1.70 28.13 -44.57
N ALA A 17 -0.92 28.35 -43.51
CA ALA A 17 -1.18 29.37 -42.49
C ALA A 17 -1.21 30.83 -43.02
N GLY A 18 -0.67 31.07 -44.22
CA GLY A 18 -0.65 32.39 -44.87
C GLY A 18 -1.96 32.82 -45.54
N LEU A 19 -3.03 32.00 -45.52
CA LEU A 19 -4.29 32.29 -46.21
C LEU A 19 -5.15 33.41 -45.58
N GLY A 20 -4.71 33.93 -44.43
CA GLY A 20 -5.45 34.90 -43.63
C GLY A 20 -6.53 34.23 -42.77
N GLU A 21 -6.75 34.77 -41.57
CA GLU A 21 -7.62 34.16 -40.55
C GLU A 21 -9.06 33.95 -41.04
N PHE A 22 -9.70 34.95 -41.66
CA PHE A 22 -11.08 34.85 -42.14
C PHE A 22 -11.28 33.69 -43.12
N ARG A 23 -10.35 33.55 -44.07
CA ARG A 23 -10.42 32.49 -45.07
C ARG A 23 -10.18 31.10 -44.45
N ILE A 24 -9.32 31.00 -43.45
CA ILE A 24 -9.10 29.76 -42.70
C ILE A 24 -10.37 29.36 -41.94
N ARG A 25 -11.10 30.32 -41.34
CA ARG A 25 -12.39 30.07 -40.70
C ARG A 25 -13.43 29.55 -41.69
N ASP A 26 -13.60 30.23 -42.83
CA ASP A 26 -14.56 29.84 -43.87
C ASP A 26 -14.26 28.42 -44.40
N LEU A 27 -12.99 28.14 -44.70
CA LEU A 27 -12.58 26.81 -45.16
C LEU A 27 -12.86 25.74 -44.09
N ASN A 28 -12.66 26.05 -42.80
CA ASN A 28 -12.93 25.13 -41.70
C ASN A 28 -14.43 24.84 -41.59
N ASP A 29 -15.29 25.85 -41.71
CA ASP A 29 -16.74 25.69 -41.74
C ASP A 29 -17.21 24.86 -42.93
N GLU A 30 -16.65 25.11 -44.11
CA GLU A 30 -16.94 24.35 -45.31
C GLU A 30 -16.54 22.87 -45.18
N ILE A 31 -15.38 22.57 -44.59
CA ILE A 31 -14.97 21.19 -44.31
C ILE A 31 -15.94 20.54 -43.31
N ASN A 32 -16.31 21.23 -42.23
CA ASN A 32 -17.27 20.70 -41.26
C ASN A 32 -18.65 20.45 -41.89
N LYS A 33 -19.08 21.29 -42.84
CA LYS A 33 -20.31 21.07 -43.62
C LYS A 33 -20.21 19.80 -44.46
N LEU A 34 -19.12 19.62 -45.22
CA LEU A 34 -18.88 18.43 -46.03
C LEU A 34 -18.80 17.14 -45.18
N LEU A 35 -18.30 17.22 -43.94
CA LEU A 35 -18.27 16.09 -43.02
C LEU A 35 -19.65 15.69 -42.51
N ARG A 36 -20.52 16.66 -42.23
CA ARG A 36 -21.92 16.39 -41.89
C ARG A 36 -22.63 15.73 -43.05
N GLU A 37 -22.48 16.26 -44.26
CA GLU A 37 -23.02 15.67 -45.49
C GLU A 37 -22.48 14.24 -45.69
N LYS A 38 -21.17 14.00 -45.55
CA LYS A 38 -20.58 12.65 -45.59
C LYS A 38 -21.27 11.72 -44.60
N ARG A 39 -21.47 12.14 -43.34
CA ARG A 39 -22.16 11.32 -42.33
C ARG A 39 -23.61 11.03 -42.70
N HIS A 40 -24.34 12.01 -43.23
CA HIS A 40 -25.72 11.82 -43.71
C HIS A 40 -25.78 10.82 -44.86
N TRP A 41 -24.88 10.95 -45.84
CA TRP A 41 -24.79 10.00 -46.94
C TRP A 41 -24.40 8.59 -46.49
N GLU A 42 -23.46 8.45 -45.54
CA GLU A 42 -23.08 7.16 -44.98
C GLU A 42 -24.23 6.49 -44.24
N ALA A 43 -25.01 7.25 -43.47
CA ALA A 43 -26.20 6.76 -42.81
C ALA A 43 -27.27 6.30 -43.81
N GLN A 44 -27.51 7.09 -44.86
CA GLN A 44 -28.47 6.74 -45.90
C GLN A 44 -28.05 5.51 -46.70
N ILE A 45 -26.76 5.36 -47.02
CA ILE A 45 -26.26 4.15 -47.69
C ILE A 45 -26.47 2.91 -46.83
N LYS A 46 -26.24 3.03 -45.52
CA LYS A 46 -26.50 1.95 -44.56
C LYS A 46 -28.00 1.61 -44.48
N GLU A 47 -28.88 2.61 -44.45
CA GLU A 47 -30.33 2.43 -44.43
C GLU A 47 -30.86 1.75 -45.70
N LEU A 48 -30.27 2.05 -46.85
CA LEU A 48 -30.56 1.40 -48.14
C LEU A 48 -29.97 -0.02 -48.25
N GLY A 49 -29.41 -0.58 -47.17
CA GLY A 49 -28.82 -1.92 -47.14
C GLY A 49 -27.42 -2.01 -47.76
N GLY A 50 -26.74 -0.87 -47.96
CA GLY A 50 -25.38 -0.81 -48.47
C GLY A 50 -24.30 -1.02 -47.39
N PRO A 51 -23.01 -1.00 -47.79
CA PRO A 51 -21.88 -1.18 -46.88
C PRO A 51 -21.79 -0.10 -45.79
N ASP A 52 -21.42 -0.50 -44.56
CA ASP A 52 -21.22 0.43 -43.44
C ASP A 52 -19.85 1.13 -43.53
N TYR A 53 -19.82 2.24 -44.29
CA TYR A 53 -18.65 3.10 -44.46
C TYR A 53 -18.22 3.81 -43.16
N SER A 54 -19.10 3.94 -42.16
CA SER A 54 -18.73 4.52 -40.87
C SER A 54 -17.78 3.62 -40.08
N ARG A 55 -17.94 2.30 -40.21
CA ARG A 55 -17.13 1.29 -39.52
C ARG A 55 -15.91 0.83 -40.33
N VAL A 56 -16.07 0.69 -41.65
CA VAL A 56 -15.05 0.10 -42.54
C VAL A 56 -14.16 1.17 -43.18
N GLY A 57 -14.65 2.39 -43.33
CA GLY A 57 -13.89 3.48 -43.93
C GLY A 57 -12.70 3.87 -43.04
N PRO A 58 -11.55 4.26 -43.65
CA PRO A 58 -10.49 4.87 -42.87
C PRO A 58 -11.10 6.08 -42.14
N ARG A 59 -10.81 6.22 -40.84
CA ARG A 59 -11.01 7.47 -40.09
C ARG A 59 -10.07 8.51 -40.71
N MET A 60 -10.39 8.98 -41.92
CA MET A 60 -9.54 9.79 -42.81
C MET A 60 -9.18 11.16 -42.23
N LEU A 61 -9.48 11.40 -40.96
CA LEU A 61 -9.61 12.73 -40.42
C LEU A 61 -9.38 12.81 -38.90
N ASP A 62 -8.61 11.88 -38.36
CA ASP A 62 -8.19 11.92 -36.96
C ASP A 62 -6.72 12.36 -36.81
N HIS A 63 -5.97 12.40 -37.91
CA HIS A 63 -4.58 12.87 -37.91
C HIS A 63 -4.45 14.41 -37.98
N GLU A 64 -5.48 15.11 -38.47
CA GLU A 64 -5.41 16.57 -38.69
C GLU A 64 -6.55 17.36 -38.04
N GLY A 65 -7.69 16.74 -37.73
CA GLY A 65 -8.82 17.40 -37.07
C GLY A 65 -8.80 17.17 -35.56
N ARG A 66 -8.68 18.24 -34.75
CA ARG A 66 -8.85 18.14 -33.29
C ARG A 66 -10.22 18.69 -32.92
N GLU A 67 -10.91 18.00 -32.00
CA GLU A 67 -12.18 18.45 -31.43
C GLU A 67 -11.89 19.13 -30.09
N VAL A 68 -12.49 20.32 -29.88
CA VAL A 68 -12.40 21.00 -28.59
C VAL A 68 -13.11 20.15 -27.54
N PRO A 69 -12.47 19.85 -26.40
CA PRO A 69 -13.11 19.14 -25.30
C PRO A 69 -14.44 19.80 -24.91
N GLY A 70 -15.54 19.07 -24.99
CA GLY A 70 -16.89 19.56 -24.66
C GLY A 70 -17.76 19.97 -25.85
N ASN A 71 -17.19 20.23 -27.03
CA ASN A 71 -17.97 20.55 -28.23
C ASN A 71 -18.25 19.30 -29.07
N ARG A 72 -19.54 19.02 -29.29
CA ARG A 72 -19.99 17.79 -29.96
C ARG A 72 -19.91 17.94 -31.50
N GLY A 73 -18.76 17.60 -32.07
CA GLY A 73 -18.62 17.24 -33.48
C GLY A 73 -18.20 18.36 -34.45
N TYR A 74 -17.79 19.53 -33.96
CA TYR A 74 -17.10 20.54 -34.77
C TYR A 74 -15.58 20.34 -34.65
N LYS A 75 -14.89 20.21 -35.77
CA LYS A 75 -13.46 19.93 -35.85
C LYS A 75 -12.70 21.15 -36.37
N TYR A 76 -11.49 21.36 -35.86
CA TYR A 76 -10.55 22.34 -36.41
C TYR A 76 -9.40 21.62 -37.09
N PHE A 77 -9.11 21.98 -38.35
CA PHE A 77 -8.09 21.37 -39.20
C PHE A 77 -6.89 22.29 -39.40
N GLY A 78 -5.68 21.72 -39.50
CA GLY A 78 -4.47 22.48 -39.88
C GLY A 78 -4.31 23.81 -39.15
N ALA A 79 -4.09 24.90 -39.91
CA ALA A 79 -3.94 26.26 -39.39
C ALA A 79 -5.18 26.80 -38.65
N ALA A 80 -6.36 26.20 -38.84
CA ALA A 80 -7.56 26.61 -38.11
C ALA A 80 -7.46 26.35 -36.60
N LYS A 81 -6.54 25.48 -36.16
CA LYS A 81 -6.24 25.26 -34.73
C LYS A 81 -5.44 26.38 -34.09
N GLU A 82 -4.67 27.12 -34.89
CA GLU A 82 -3.80 28.20 -34.43
C GLU A 82 -4.53 29.56 -34.38
N LEU A 83 -5.80 29.58 -34.79
CA LEU A 83 -6.61 30.79 -34.75
C LEU A 83 -6.71 31.32 -33.30
N PRO A 84 -6.62 32.65 -33.12
CA PRO A 84 -6.88 33.31 -31.84
C PRO A 84 -8.20 32.83 -31.21
N GLY A 85 -8.18 32.48 -29.93
CA GLY A 85 -9.32 31.92 -29.19
C GLY A 85 -9.57 30.42 -29.40
N VAL A 86 -9.29 29.85 -30.57
CA VAL A 86 -9.35 28.39 -30.79
C VAL A 86 -8.12 27.71 -30.21
N ARG A 87 -6.95 28.33 -30.38
CA ARG A 87 -5.68 27.86 -29.84
C ARG A 87 -5.72 27.69 -28.32
N GLU A 88 -6.29 28.65 -27.61
CA GLU A 88 -6.44 28.63 -26.14
C GLU A 88 -7.32 27.46 -25.68
N LEU A 89 -8.34 27.09 -26.45
CA LEU A 89 -9.20 25.93 -26.15
C LEU A 89 -8.47 24.58 -26.35
N PHE A 90 -7.38 24.58 -27.11
CA PHE A 90 -6.57 23.39 -27.40
C PHE A 90 -5.30 23.28 -26.57
N GLU A 91 -4.77 24.40 -26.08
CA GLU A 91 -3.74 24.43 -25.05
C GLU A 91 -4.35 23.94 -23.73
N GLN A 92 -4.50 22.61 -23.62
CA GLN A 92 -4.78 21.99 -22.34
C GLN A 92 -3.62 22.31 -21.41
N GLU A 93 -3.95 22.78 -20.21
CA GLU A 93 -2.98 22.91 -19.13
C GLU A 93 -2.19 21.59 -19.04
N PRO A 94 -0.86 21.64 -18.84
CA PRO A 94 -0.07 20.43 -18.68
C PRO A 94 -0.73 19.58 -17.60
N PRO A 95 -0.88 18.25 -17.81
CA PRO A 95 -1.53 17.40 -16.83
C PRO A 95 -0.89 17.62 -15.47
N PRO A 96 -1.67 17.69 -14.37
CA PRO A 96 -1.11 17.91 -13.05
C PRO A 96 -0.03 16.85 -12.77
N PRO A 97 1.03 17.20 -12.02
CA PRO A 97 2.09 16.26 -11.72
C PRO A 97 1.49 14.98 -11.12
N PRO A 98 2.00 13.80 -11.50
CA PRO A 98 1.47 12.54 -11.01
C PRO A 98 1.53 12.52 -9.48
N ARG A 99 0.48 12.00 -8.84
CA ARG A 99 0.47 11.79 -7.38
C ARG A 99 1.52 10.74 -7.03
N LYS A 100 2.16 10.89 -5.87
CA LYS A 100 3.10 9.89 -5.35
C LYS A 100 2.44 8.51 -5.36
N THR A 101 3.14 7.53 -5.92
CA THR A 101 2.65 6.15 -5.93
C THR A 101 2.70 5.55 -4.53
N ARG A 102 1.93 4.49 -4.28
CA ARG A 102 2.00 3.76 -2.99
C ARG A 102 3.42 3.26 -2.70
N ALA A 103 4.15 2.84 -3.73
CA ALA A 103 5.54 2.40 -3.62
C ALA A 103 6.46 3.54 -3.16
N GLU A 104 6.30 4.75 -3.70
CA GLU A 104 7.04 5.93 -3.25
C GLU A 104 6.71 6.32 -1.81
N LEU A 105 5.44 6.19 -1.41
CA LEU A 105 5.04 6.45 -0.02
C LEU A 105 5.60 5.42 0.96
N MET A 106 5.72 4.16 0.54
CA MET A 106 6.26 3.07 1.35
C MET A 106 7.79 3.03 1.39
N LYS A 107 8.46 3.82 0.54
CA LYS A 107 9.92 3.82 0.45
C LYS A 107 10.61 4.34 1.71
N ASP A 108 9.98 5.30 2.38
CA ASP A 108 10.49 5.95 3.59
C ASP A 108 9.88 5.35 4.88
N ILE A 109 9.23 4.17 4.76
CA ILE A 109 8.65 3.44 5.89
C ILE A 109 9.63 2.33 6.27
N ASP A 110 10.49 2.65 7.22
CA ASP A 110 11.64 1.83 7.58
C ASP A 110 11.32 0.94 8.80
N ALA A 111 12.26 0.10 9.23
CA ALA A 111 12.11 -0.71 10.45
C ALA A 111 11.83 0.15 11.69
N ASP A 112 12.38 1.37 11.71
CA ASP A 112 12.16 2.41 12.73
C ASP A 112 10.69 2.82 12.82
N TYR A 113 9.96 2.89 11.70
CA TYR A 113 8.53 3.21 11.70
C TYR A 113 7.70 2.16 12.48
N TYR A 114 8.18 0.92 12.50
CA TYR A 114 7.57 -0.19 13.23
C TYR A 114 8.17 -0.39 14.63
N GLY A 115 9.09 0.48 15.07
CA GLY A 115 9.70 0.42 16.40
C GLY A 115 10.65 -0.76 16.60
N TYR A 116 11.13 -1.41 15.54
CA TYR A 116 12.04 -2.56 15.66
C TYR A 116 13.42 -2.18 16.24
N MET A 117 13.75 -0.90 16.32
CA MET A 117 15.01 -0.39 16.88
C MET A 117 14.84 0.35 18.21
N ASP A 118 13.63 0.43 18.77
CA ASP A 118 13.36 1.15 20.02
C ASP A 118 14.05 0.49 21.23
N ASP A 119 14.26 -0.83 21.19
CA ASP A 119 14.95 -1.57 22.26
C ASP A 119 16.49 -1.37 22.25
N ASP A 120 17.05 -0.93 21.11
CA ASP A 120 18.49 -0.74 20.89
C ASP A 120 18.97 0.69 21.17
N ASP A 121 18.08 1.60 21.58
CA ASP A 121 18.39 3.00 21.90
C ASP A 121 19.24 3.19 23.18
N GLY A 122 19.45 2.10 23.93
CA GLY A 122 20.20 2.06 25.16
C GLY A 122 19.48 2.68 26.38
N ILE A 123 18.22 3.09 26.23
CA ILE A 123 17.38 3.65 27.31
C ILE A 123 16.78 2.53 28.16
N LEU A 124 16.48 1.37 27.55
CA LEU A 124 15.82 0.24 28.22
C LEU A 124 16.62 -0.30 29.42
N VAL A 125 17.92 -0.57 29.22
CA VAL A 125 18.78 -1.21 30.25
C VAL A 125 18.88 -0.37 31.54
N PRO A 126 19.15 0.96 31.51
CA PRO A 126 19.13 1.79 32.71
C PRO A 126 17.77 1.84 33.44
N LEU A 127 16.65 1.77 32.69
CA LEU A 127 15.31 1.76 33.28
C LEU A 127 15.02 0.44 33.98
N GLU A 128 15.39 -0.68 33.36
CA GLU A 128 15.28 -2.03 33.95
C GLU A 128 16.08 -2.15 35.24
N GLN A 129 17.34 -1.69 35.26
CA GLN A 129 18.17 -1.72 36.47
C GLN A 129 17.55 -0.94 37.63
N LYS A 130 16.97 0.24 37.36
CA LYS A 130 16.26 1.03 38.38
C LYS A 130 14.99 0.34 38.87
N ALA A 131 14.26 -0.31 37.98
CA ALA A 131 13.06 -1.07 38.34
C ALA A 131 13.40 -2.31 39.18
N GLU A 132 14.47 -3.02 38.81
CA GLU A 132 14.99 -4.18 39.53
C GLU A 132 15.40 -3.82 40.96
N GLN A 133 16.16 -2.73 41.13
CA GLN A 133 16.55 -2.25 42.46
C GLN A 133 15.33 -1.97 43.35
N LYS A 134 14.32 -1.25 42.82
CA LYS A 134 13.07 -0.98 43.55
C LYS A 134 12.30 -2.25 43.90
N ALA A 135 12.24 -3.22 42.99
CA ALA A 135 11.58 -4.49 43.25
C ALA A 135 12.31 -5.28 44.35
N ARG A 136 13.64 -5.29 44.30
CA ARG A 136 14.49 -5.94 45.30
C ARG A 136 14.32 -5.31 46.68
N GLU A 137 14.33 -3.98 46.77
CA GLU A 137 14.08 -3.24 48.01
C GLU A 137 12.69 -3.55 48.58
N LYS A 138 11.65 -3.60 47.73
CA LYS A 138 10.30 -4.00 48.17
C LYS A 138 10.27 -5.41 48.73
N CYS A 139 10.83 -6.40 48.02
CA CYS A 139 10.88 -7.78 48.51
C CYS A 139 11.64 -7.92 49.82
N ILE A 140 12.76 -7.20 49.98
CA ILE A 140 13.53 -7.19 51.24
C ILE A 140 12.68 -6.59 52.36
N ASN A 141 12.01 -5.46 52.12
CA ASN A 141 11.17 -4.81 53.12
C ASN A 141 9.96 -5.66 53.53
N GLU A 142 9.36 -6.39 52.59
CA GLU A 142 8.29 -7.35 52.87
C GLU A 142 8.80 -8.53 53.71
N TRP A 143 9.98 -9.07 53.41
CA TRP A 143 10.61 -10.13 54.20
C TRP A 143 10.94 -9.66 55.62
N ILE A 144 11.57 -8.50 55.77
CA ILE A 144 11.88 -7.90 57.09
C ILE A 144 10.60 -7.64 57.88
N SER A 145 9.54 -7.15 57.23
CA SER A 145 8.24 -6.91 57.88
C SER A 145 7.61 -8.21 58.38
N ARG A 146 7.71 -9.30 57.60
CA ARG A 146 7.26 -10.64 58.02
C ARG A 146 8.05 -11.20 59.19
N GLU A 147 9.37 -11.02 59.22
CA GLU A 147 10.19 -11.45 60.38
C GLU A 147 9.93 -10.61 61.64
N LYS A 148 9.54 -9.34 61.48
CA LYS A 148 9.27 -8.43 62.60
C LYS A 148 7.89 -8.59 63.22
N GLU A 149 6.95 -9.32 62.61
CA GLU A 149 5.69 -9.68 63.26
C GLU A 149 5.95 -10.70 64.38
N PRO A 150 5.91 -10.32 65.67
CA PRO A 150 6.15 -11.24 66.75
C PRO A 150 4.82 -11.89 67.10
N GLY A 151 4.48 -13.00 66.45
CA GLY A 151 3.20 -13.67 66.76
C GLY A 151 2.69 -14.73 65.81
N THR A 152 3.50 -15.27 64.90
CA THR A 152 3.20 -16.59 64.34
C THR A 152 4.24 -17.54 64.85
N ASP A 153 3.78 -18.56 65.59
CA ASP A 153 4.59 -19.71 65.93
C ASP A 153 5.14 -20.26 64.62
N VAL A 154 6.38 -19.91 64.32
CA VAL A 154 7.15 -20.61 63.32
C VAL A 154 7.27 -22.00 63.93
N GLU A 155 6.42 -22.91 63.47
CA GLU A 155 6.63 -24.34 63.58
C GLU A 155 7.97 -24.55 62.91
N THR A 156 9.02 -24.39 63.71
CA THR A 156 10.37 -24.73 63.35
C THR A 156 10.21 -26.19 63.11
N THR A 157 10.06 -26.62 61.85
CA THR A 157 10.08 -28.03 61.51
C THR A 157 11.41 -28.48 62.05
N ALA A 158 11.39 -29.06 63.26
CA ALA A 158 12.57 -29.43 63.99
C ALA A 158 13.37 -30.21 62.98
N GLN A 159 14.55 -29.69 62.61
CA GLN A 159 15.44 -30.37 61.69
C GLN A 159 15.53 -31.79 62.24
N LYS A 160 14.88 -32.75 61.57
CA LYS A 160 14.84 -34.13 62.06
C LYS A 160 16.30 -34.53 62.16
N SER A 161 16.76 -34.77 63.39
CA SER A 161 18.13 -35.14 63.68
C SER A 161 18.56 -36.24 62.72
N ILE A 162 19.49 -35.93 61.81
CA ILE A 162 19.98 -36.87 60.82
C ILE A 162 20.89 -37.84 61.59
N PRO A 163 20.56 -39.15 61.67
CA PRO A 163 21.36 -40.10 62.43
C PRO A 163 22.79 -40.18 61.92
N SER A 164 23.75 -40.33 62.84
CA SER A 164 25.16 -40.48 62.47
C SER A 164 25.41 -41.89 61.90
N GLN A 165 26.56 -42.06 61.24
CA GLN A 165 26.94 -43.34 60.64
C GLN A 165 27.06 -44.48 61.67
N GLN A 166 27.39 -44.15 62.91
CA GLN A 166 27.46 -45.13 64.02
C GLN A 166 26.07 -45.62 64.41
N ASP A 167 25.10 -44.70 64.53
CA ASP A 167 23.71 -45.03 64.87
C ASP A 167 23.08 -45.97 63.83
N ILE A 168 23.41 -45.77 62.56
CA ILE A 168 22.96 -46.62 61.45
C ILE A 168 23.59 -48.02 61.52
N GLN A 169 24.87 -48.11 61.87
CA GLN A 169 25.59 -49.38 61.99
C GLN A 169 25.04 -50.24 63.14
N GLU A 170 24.78 -49.62 64.30
CA GLU A 170 24.18 -50.33 65.44
C GLU A 170 22.78 -50.84 65.12
N ALA A 171 21.94 -50.01 64.48
CA ALA A 171 20.60 -50.43 64.06
C ALA A 171 20.65 -51.60 63.07
N LEU A 172 21.60 -51.61 62.13
CA LEU A 172 21.81 -52.71 61.19
C LEU A 172 22.31 -53.99 61.89
N LEU A 173 23.21 -53.87 62.87
CA LEU A 173 23.68 -55.00 63.67
C LEU A 173 22.55 -55.62 64.49
N VAL A 174 21.73 -54.81 65.15
CA VAL A 174 20.56 -55.26 65.91
C VAL A 174 19.57 -55.97 64.99
N ARG A 175 19.29 -55.39 63.82
CA ARG A 175 18.40 -56.00 62.83
C ARG A 175 18.93 -57.34 62.33
N LYS A 176 20.21 -57.43 61.97
CA LYS A 176 20.85 -58.69 61.54
C LYS A 176 20.88 -59.73 62.65
N LYS A 177 21.14 -59.32 63.90
CA LYS A 177 21.09 -60.21 65.06
C LYS A 177 19.68 -60.79 65.22
N LYS A 178 18.64 -59.96 65.12
CA LYS A 178 17.24 -60.39 65.18
C LYS A 178 16.88 -61.35 64.04
N GLU A 179 17.25 -61.03 62.80
CA GLU A 179 17.01 -61.90 61.64
C GLU A 179 17.72 -63.25 61.78
N LEU A 180 18.93 -63.29 62.36
CA LEU A 180 19.64 -64.55 62.62
C LEU A 180 18.96 -65.35 63.73
N LEU A 181 18.53 -64.70 64.81
CA LEU A 181 17.77 -65.36 65.89
C LEU A 181 16.46 -65.95 65.35
N GLU A 182 15.72 -65.21 64.53
CA GLU A 182 14.52 -65.69 63.82
C GLU A 182 14.84 -66.85 62.87
N ARG A 183 15.95 -66.78 62.11
CA ARG A 183 16.37 -67.86 61.20
C ARG A 183 16.77 -69.14 61.92
N TYR A 184 17.36 -69.02 63.12
CA TYR A 184 17.84 -70.16 63.90
C TYR A 184 16.87 -70.59 65.01
N GLY A 185 15.70 -69.96 65.13
CA GLY A 185 14.61 -70.36 66.03
C GLY A 185 14.97 -70.32 67.52
N LEU A 186 15.90 -69.46 67.91
CA LEU A 186 16.29 -69.24 69.30
C LEU A 186 15.75 -67.86 69.70
N GLU A 187 14.63 -67.83 70.43
CA GLU A 187 14.13 -66.61 71.08
C GLU A 187 15.03 -66.18 72.24
#